data_AF-L0F362-F1
#
_entry.id   AF-L0F362-F1
#
_cell.length_a   1.000
_cell.length_b   1.000
_cell.length_c   1.000
_cell.angle_alpha   90.00
_cell.angle_beta   90.00
_cell.angle_gamma   90.00
#
_symmetry.space_group_name_H-M   'P 1'
#
loop_
_entity.id
_entity.type
_entity.pdbx_description
1 polymer ?
#
loop_
_entity_poly.entity_id
_entity_poly.type
_entity_poly.pdbx_seq_one_letter_code
_entity_poly.pdbx_strand_id
1 'polypeptide(L)'
;MDGDVGTVNYVNGKKLIVRSTAKHPGLLSEWTLDDVPALCAFKNDLSNDQPARSAADNIIRCLENGVQPNWIPSEIRGELPIPPRNIEAKKHCNSDEVRYVDFDHPEMCSDCNPLTCSINGESIPVGNWRDLLVTLIEKFLDEQNDKIAELFEKPLHLRRRRPFLLNEKPNGAARQISTGHWVYVNLNIASLVDLIGKLCRHCGVNLIDVEITYTPKLNSGFIYTKSNRSSDSSVLARQHIRATFREWLTKQYPDWSPNTIKMHESDAYYLNNNDRGITLAEALINDDGIQEAYAAIKKYFTFNPTQTNRPAMSAQGYTRSLTMLKDFLSEHFPELLSIDAKEQANVPSNVITVLAEDYTHGFRFDTTAIRLLSDKSGIDIDVAIQNALKRSMFHRNDDVYFLLDTVSEANVREEIVDIADSLLDDYGCFEVSELYNIFHNNLNEKCIRNADDFESLYDFIRKGDIRTVSFYGIRIARPGNVRSVHESLEELISKIIEFIRDEVGGVVSVDDLRVKFRAFSADFLSKVIKDYAEELVKTEINGIGCYQTLDSLGLSDEFEDVLAETLNHLAELDVTPSDEAIHTALSLAMGVNFKAEYNLLDEKTYRRLIAFYYKAEPPREWKGGIFAEVSN
;
A
#
# COMPACT_ATOMS: atom_id res chain seq x y z
N MET A 1 15.16 -36.71 30.94
CA MET A 1 16.55 -36.54 30.46
C MET A 1 16.58 -37.16 29.09
N ASP A 2 16.63 -36.28 28.09
CA ASP A 2 16.84 -36.45 26.64
C ASP A 2 16.41 -35.08 26.11
N GLY A 3 17.23 -34.16 25.60
CA GLY A 3 18.54 -34.23 25.00
C GLY A 3 18.49 -33.21 23.86
N ASP A 4 18.38 -31.92 24.21
CA ASP A 4 18.24 -30.81 23.26
C ASP A 4 19.60 -30.63 22.55
N VAL A 5 19.76 -31.28 21.39
CA VAL A 5 21.03 -31.33 20.65
C VAL A 5 21.24 -29.97 19.97
N GLY A 6 21.86 -29.04 20.69
CA GLY A 6 22.37 -27.80 20.11
C GLY A 6 23.65 -28.06 19.31
N THR A 7 23.76 -27.48 18.11
CA THR A 7 24.98 -27.52 17.31
C THR A 7 26.07 -26.71 18.02
N VAL A 8 27.23 -27.31 18.21
CA VAL A 8 28.40 -26.66 18.80
C VAL A 8 29.38 -26.32 17.70
N ASN A 9 29.62 -25.03 17.50
CA ASN A 9 30.65 -24.52 16.62
C ASN A 9 31.82 -23.94 17.43
N TYR A 10 33.01 -23.87 16.84
CA TYR A 10 34.17 -23.24 17.48
C TYR A 10 34.68 -22.12 16.58
N VAL A 11 34.83 -20.92 17.14
CA VAL A 11 35.40 -19.75 16.46
C VAL A 11 36.56 -19.25 17.29
N ASN A 12 37.76 -19.19 16.68
CA ASN A 12 39.00 -18.80 17.36
C ASN A 12 39.28 -19.58 18.67
N GLY A 13 38.97 -20.88 18.69
CA GLY A 13 39.14 -21.76 19.86
C GLY A 13 38.06 -21.59 20.95
N LYS A 14 37.12 -20.65 20.80
CA LYS A 14 36.01 -20.41 21.74
C LYS A 14 34.73 -21.10 21.27
N LYS A 15 33.93 -21.58 22.23
CA LYS A 15 32.75 -22.42 21.96
C LYS A 15 31.51 -21.55 21.68
N LEU A 16 30.93 -21.70 20.50
CA LEU A 16 29.66 -21.10 20.09
C LEU A 16 28.56 -22.17 20.13
N ILE A 17 27.64 -22.07 21.08
CA ILE A 17 26.52 -23.02 21.21
C ILE A 17 25.27 -22.42 20.57
N VAL A 18 24.76 -23.09 19.54
CA VAL A 18 23.53 -22.73 18.83
C VAL A 18 22.42 -23.68 19.28
N ARG A 19 21.40 -23.17 19.99
CA ARG A 19 20.22 -23.96 20.39
C ARG A 19 19.05 -23.64 19.47
N SER A 20 18.26 -24.65 19.07
CA SER A 20 17.15 -24.50 18.11
C SER A 20 15.99 -23.65 18.64
N THR A 21 15.90 -23.48 19.97
CA THR A 21 14.95 -22.56 20.60
C THR A 21 15.68 -21.28 21.01
N ALA A 22 15.26 -20.16 20.44
CA ALA A 22 15.89 -18.84 20.47
C ALA A 22 15.99 -18.16 21.87
N LYS A 23 15.98 -18.93 22.97
CA LYS A 23 15.92 -18.33 24.31
C LYS A 23 17.27 -18.11 24.99
N HIS A 24 18.35 -18.84 24.68
CA HIS A 24 19.65 -18.57 25.30
C HIS A 24 20.85 -19.02 24.44
N PRO A 25 21.50 -18.13 23.67
CA PRO A 25 22.88 -18.36 23.24
C PRO A 25 23.79 -18.28 24.49
N GLY A 26 24.78 -19.18 24.58
CA GLY A 26 25.65 -19.33 25.75
C GLY A 26 26.44 -18.07 26.15
N LEU A 27 26.96 -18.11 27.38
CA LEU A 27 27.68 -17.07 28.13
C LEU A 27 28.59 -16.18 27.27
N LEU A 28 28.22 -14.89 27.17
CA LEU A 28 29.00 -13.83 26.52
C LEU A 28 30.29 -13.44 27.27
N SER A 29 30.58 -14.05 28.42
CA SER A 29 31.75 -13.71 29.24
C SER A 29 33.10 -14.08 28.63
N GLU A 30 33.13 -14.87 27.55
CA GLU A 30 34.37 -15.31 26.90
C GLU A 30 34.72 -14.52 25.63
N TRP A 31 33.81 -13.68 25.11
CA TRP A 31 34.01 -12.98 23.83
C TRP A 31 34.44 -11.52 24.05
N THR A 32 35.41 -11.08 23.26
CA THR A 32 36.01 -9.74 23.34
C THR A 32 35.95 -9.03 21.99
N LEU A 33 36.17 -7.71 21.98
CA LEU A 33 36.18 -6.93 20.72
C LEU A 33 37.18 -7.49 19.70
N ASP A 34 38.30 -8.06 20.17
CA ASP A 34 39.35 -8.64 19.33
C ASP A 34 38.87 -9.90 18.56
N ASP A 35 37.76 -10.52 18.98
CA ASP A 35 37.19 -11.70 18.31
C ASP A 35 36.22 -11.34 17.17
N VAL A 36 35.82 -10.07 17.04
CA VAL A 36 34.84 -9.60 16.03
C VAL A 36 35.26 -9.94 14.60
N PRO A 37 36.52 -9.74 14.15
CA PRO A 37 36.93 -10.12 12.80
C PRO A 37 36.77 -11.62 12.52
N ALA A 38 37.06 -12.48 13.50
CA ALA A 38 36.91 -13.92 13.37
C ALA A 38 35.44 -14.36 13.33
N LEU A 39 34.57 -13.69 14.08
CA LEU A 39 33.11 -13.92 14.03
C LEU A 39 32.51 -13.45 12.70
N CYS A 40 32.97 -12.32 12.15
CA CYS A 40 32.56 -11.84 10.82
C CYS A 40 32.98 -12.81 9.71
N ALA A 41 34.21 -13.34 9.77
CA ALA A 41 34.68 -14.36 8.84
C ALA A 41 33.83 -15.64 8.95
N PHE A 42 33.61 -16.15 10.16
CA PHE A 42 32.76 -17.32 10.41
C PHE A 42 31.32 -17.13 9.90
N LYS A 43 30.72 -15.94 10.06
CA LYS A 43 29.39 -15.61 9.53
C LYS A 43 29.30 -15.68 8.01
N ASN A 44 30.36 -15.27 7.32
CA ASN A 44 30.40 -15.24 5.85
C ASN A 44 30.52 -16.64 5.26
N ASP A 45 31.18 -17.57 5.97
CA ASP A 45 31.33 -18.96 5.54
C ASP A 45 30.07 -19.82 5.76
N LEU A 46 29.11 -19.36 6.57
CA LEU A 46 27.83 -20.04 6.82
C LEU A 46 26.79 -19.65 5.77
N SER A 47 26.81 -20.29 4.59
CA SER A 47 25.84 -19.96 3.53
C SER A 47 24.40 -20.40 3.84
N ASN A 48 24.20 -21.46 4.65
CA ASN A 48 22.89 -22.11 4.83
C ASN A 48 22.43 -22.32 6.29
N ASP A 49 23.21 -21.92 7.31
CA ASP A 49 22.85 -22.09 8.75
C ASP A 49 22.39 -20.74 9.36
N GLN A 50 21.11 -20.41 9.14
CA GLN A 50 20.49 -19.17 9.61
C GLN A 50 20.57 -18.98 11.14
N PRO A 51 20.37 -20.02 11.98
CA PRO A 51 20.53 -19.92 13.43
C PRO A 51 21.94 -19.54 13.88
N ALA A 52 22.98 -20.15 13.29
CA ALA A 52 24.37 -19.86 13.65
C ALA A 52 24.79 -18.43 13.24
N ARG A 53 24.34 -17.96 12.06
CA ARG A 53 24.56 -16.58 11.61
C ARG A 53 23.92 -15.55 12.54
N SER A 54 22.67 -15.79 12.95
CA SER A 54 21.95 -14.91 13.87
C SER A 54 22.61 -14.85 15.26
N ALA A 55 23.15 -15.97 15.74
CA ALA A 55 23.93 -16.00 16.98
C ALA A 55 25.22 -15.15 16.89
N ALA A 56 25.98 -15.30 15.80
CA ALA A 56 27.19 -14.51 15.56
C ALA A 56 26.88 -13.00 15.45
N ASP A 57 25.81 -12.63 14.73
CA ASP A 57 25.39 -11.23 14.56
C ASP A 57 25.02 -10.56 15.88
N ASN A 58 24.33 -11.28 16.76
CA ASN A 58 23.98 -10.74 18.07
C ASN A 58 25.21 -10.51 18.95
N ILE A 59 26.20 -11.41 18.90
CA ILE A 59 27.45 -11.26 19.66
C ILE A 59 28.27 -10.06 19.13
N ILE A 60 28.45 -9.96 17.81
CA ILE A 60 29.15 -8.83 17.17
C ILE A 60 28.49 -7.51 17.57
N ARG A 61 27.16 -7.42 17.44
CA ARG A 61 26.42 -6.21 17.79
C ARG A 61 26.54 -5.83 19.27
N CYS A 62 26.58 -6.81 20.18
CA CYS A 62 26.77 -6.53 21.60
C CYS A 62 28.18 -6.01 21.91
N LEU A 63 29.21 -6.58 21.27
CA LEU A 63 30.60 -6.16 21.45
C LEU A 63 30.83 -4.75 20.88
N GLU A 64 30.39 -4.48 19.65
CA GLU A 64 30.63 -3.19 18.96
C GLU A 64 29.92 -2.01 19.61
N ASN A 65 28.71 -2.22 20.16
CA ASN A 65 27.94 -1.14 20.76
C ASN A 65 28.25 -0.91 22.26
N GLY A 66 29.19 -1.65 22.84
CA GLY A 66 29.54 -1.54 24.26
C GLY A 66 28.38 -1.83 25.22
N VAL A 67 27.31 -2.47 24.73
CA VAL A 67 26.12 -2.79 25.51
C VAL A 67 26.35 -4.13 26.19
N GLN A 68 26.56 -4.10 27.52
CA GLN A 68 26.48 -5.35 28.28
C GLN A 68 25.06 -5.93 28.18
N PRO A 69 24.89 -7.22 27.91
CA PRO A 69 23.57 -7.83 27.75
C PRO A 69 22.77 -7.74 29.04
N ASN A 70 21.48 -7.39 28.94
CA ASN A 70 20.53 -7.30 30.06
C ASN A 70 20.16 -8.65 30.71
N TRP A 71 21.07 -9.63 30.73
CA TRP A 71 20.86 -10.97 31.28
C TRP A 71 21.86 -11.35 32.38
N ILE A 72 22.52 -10.36 33.00
CA ILE A 72 23.34 -10.59 34.20
C ILE A 72 22.42 -10.54 35.43
N PRO A 73 22.32 -11.61 36.24
CA PRO A 73 21.61 -11.58 37.52
C PRO A 73 22.18 -10.48 38.42
N SER A 74 21.32 -9.88 39.25
CA SER A 74 21.58 -8.70 40.10
C SER A 74 22.72 -8.81 41.13
N GLU A 75 23.47 -9.91 41.16
CA GLU A 75 24.45 -10.25 42.18
C GLU A 75 25.91 -9.89 41.82
N ILE A 76 26.16 -9.32 40.63
CA ILE A 76 27.50 -8.85 40.20
C ILE A 76 27.50 -7.34 39.94
N ARG A 77 26.87 -6.56 40.82
CA ARG A 77 27.13 -5.10 40.92
C ARG A 77 28.21 -4.86 41.96
N GLY A 78 29.46 -5.11 41.57
CA GLY A 78 30.63 -4.83 42.39
C GLY A 78 31.75 -4.27 41.53
N GLU A 79 31.91 -2.95 41.59
CA GLU A 79 33.12 -2.17 41.32
C GLU A 79 33.93 -2.48 40.05
N LEU A 80 33.68 -1.73 38.97
CA LEU A 80 34.75 -1.36 38.02
C LEU A 80 34.55 0.10 37.54
N PRO A 81 35.64 0.89 37.36
CA PRO A 81 35.56 2.33 37.11
C PRO A 81 35.29 2.64 35.63
N ILE A 82 34.45 3.65 35.40
CA ILE A 82 34.20 4.23 34.07
C ILE A 82 35.47 5.02 33.64
N PRO A 83 36.13 4.69 32.51
CA PRO A 83 37.17 5.56 31.97
C PRO A 83 36.56 6.71 31.14
N PRO A 84 37.24 7.86 31.04
CA PRO A 84 36.69 9.07 30.44
C PRO A 84 36.50 8.93 28.92
N ARG A 85 35.42 9.53 28.41
CA ARG A 85 35.15 9.70 26.98
C ARG A 85 36.33 10.41 26.31
N ASN A 86 37.05 9.69 25.46
CA ASN A 86 38.01 10.30 24.55
C ASN A 86 37.24 10.78 23.31
N ILE A 87 37.14 12.10 23.19
CA ILE A 87 36.65 12.81 22.01
C ILE A 87 37.79 12.78 21.00
N GLU A 88 37.61 12.02 19.91
CA GLU A 88 38.20 12.17 18.55
C GLU A 88 38.59 10.83 17.92
N ALA A 89 37.72 10.35 17.03
CA ALA A 89 38.10 9.77 15.75
C ALA A 89 36.86 9.77 14.82
N LYS A 90 36.62 10.89 14.14
CA LYS A 90 35.76 10.95 12.94
C LYS A 90 36.58 10.59 11.70
N LYS A 91 36.02 9.72 10.85
CA LYS A 91 36.09 9.63 9.37
C LYS A 91 35.53 8.25 8.96
N HIS A 92 34.44 8.05 8.22
CA HIS A 92 33.71 8.84 7.20
C HIS A 92 32.20 8.48 7.19
N CYS A 93 31.34 9.43 6.78
CA CYS A 93 29.87 9.36 6.72
C CYS A 93 29.28 9.12 5.32
N ASN A 94 28.03 8.62 5.30
CA ASN A 94 26.79 9.06 4.59
C ASN A 94 26.03 7.86 3.98
N SER A 95 24.74 7.63 4.25
CA SER A 95 23.61 8.56 4.30
C SER A 95 22.62 8.35 5.47
N ASP A 96 22.50 9.32 6.37
CA ASP A 96 21.44 9.41 7.39
C ASP A 96 20.50 10.58 7.04
N GLU A 97 19.45 10.33 6.26
CA GLU A 97 18.40 11.34 6.02
C GLU A 97 17.37 11.27 7.17
N VAL A 98 17.36 12.30 8.03
CA VAL A 98 16.35 12.46 9.08
C VAL A 98 15.02 12.85 8.43
N ARG A 99 13.95 12.11 8.73
CA ARG A 99 12.61 12.34 8.18
C ARG A 99 11.61 12.73 9.27
N TYR A 100 10.55 13.41 8.88
CA TYR A 100 9.42 13.76 9.74
C TYR A 100 8.31 12.72 9.62
N VAL A 101 7.63 12.45 10.74
CA VAL A 101 6.44 11.61 10.75
C VAL A 101 5.32 12.28 9.97
N ASP A 102 4.81 11.54 9.01
CA ASP A 102 3.57 11.84 8.33
C ASP A 102 2.47 10.96 8.93
N PHE A 103 1.55 11.58 9.66
CA PHE A 103 0.46 10.85 10.34
C PHE A 103 -0.59 10.30 9.37
N ASP A 104 -0.60 10.75 8.12
CA ASP A 104 -1.45 10.19 7.07
C ASP A 104 -0.80 8.97 6.39
N HIS A 105 0.52 8.80 6.57
CA HIS A 105 1.33 7.68 6.08
C HIS A 105 2.14 6.98 7.18
N PRO A 106 1.50 6.47 8.26
CA PRO A 106 2.19 5.88 9.41
C PRO A 106 3.03 4.64 9.06
N GLU A 107 2.73 3.96 7.96
CA GLU A 107 3.50 2.84 7.41
C GLU A 107 4.95 3.20 7.08
N MET A 108 5.23 4.47 6.78
CA MET A 108 6.56 4.97 6.47
C MET A 108 7.54 4.90 7.65
N CYS A 109 7.00 4.80 8.87
CA CYS A 109 7.78 4.67 10.10
C CYS A 109 8.13 3.21 10.44
N SER A 110 7.67 2.24 9.64
CA SER A 110 7.90 0.81 9.89
C SER A 110 9.39 0.50 10.01
N ASP A 111 9.74 -0.35 10.97
CA ASP A 111 11.13 -0.74 11.30
C ASP A 111 12.08 0.39 11.76
N CYS A 112 11.54 1.58 12.07
CA CYS A 112 12.30 2.75 12.53
C CYS A 112 12.09 3.01 14.03
N ASN A 113 12.94 3.85 14.63
CA ASN A 113 12.70 4.44 15.96
C ASN A 113 12.59 5.97 15.83
N PRO A 114 11.78 6.62 16.68
CA PRO A 114 11.75 8.08 16.73
C PRO A 114 13.08 8.60 17.31
N LEU A 115 13.50 9.77 16.85
CA LEU A 115 14.72 10.47 17.25
C LEU A 115 14.40 11.68 18.12
N THR A 116 13.46 12.51 17.67
CA THR A 116 12.96 13.67 18.42
C THR A 116 11.44 13.71 18.39
N CYS A 117 10.84 14.31 19.41
CA CYS A 117 9.42 14.60 19.48
C CYS A 117 9.26 15.97 20.14
N SER A 118 8.47 16.86 19.53
CA SER A 118 8.01 18.09 20.14
C SER A 118 6.50 18.24 19.97
N ILE A 119 5.83 18.85 20.94
CA ILE A 119 4.44 19.27 20.83
C ILE A 119 4.38 20.76 21.15
N ASN A 120 3.83 21.58 20.26
CA ASN A 120 3.82 23.04 20.39
C ASN A 120 5.21 23.65 20.67
N GLY A 121 6.27 23.03 20.14
CA GLY A 121 7.67 23.43 20.38
C GLY A 121 8.26 22.97 21.73
N GLU A 122 7.49 22.33 22.60
CA GLU A 122 7.99 21.71 23.83
C GLU A 122 8.58 20.34 23.53
N SER A 123 9.86 20.12 23.88
CA SER A 123 10.54 18.84 23.64
C SER A 123 10.02 17.75 24.58
N ILE A 124 9.65 16.60 24.00
CA ILE A 124 9.17 15.43 24.72
C ILE A 124 10.27 14.37 24.74
N PRO A 125 10.55 13.73 25.88
CA PRO A 125 11.52 12.63 25.95
C PRO A 125 11.16 11.49 24.99
N VAL A 126 12.14 11.04 24.20
CA VAL A 126 11.93 10.03 23.15
C VAL A 126 12.67 8.73 23.49
N GLY A 127 11.91 7.63 23.52
CA GLY A 127 12.43 6.26 23.55
C GLY A 127 12.19 5.55 22.21
N ASN A 128 11.61 4.36 22.23
CA ASN A 128 11.01 3.78 21.02
C ASN A 128 9.54 4.24 20.87
N TRP A 129 8.87 3.90 19.77
CA TRP A 129 7.47 4.27 19.52
C TRP A 129 6.48 3.88 20.63
N ARG A 130 6.72 2.76 21.33
CA ARG A 130 5.86 2.32 22.45
C ARG A 130 6.06 3.23 23.66
N ASP A 131 7.30 3.59 23.93
CA ASP A 131 7.63 4.46 25.05
C ASP A 131 7.13 5.88 24.76
N LEU A 132 7.26 6.37 23.52
CA LEU A 132 6.73 7.68 23.12
C LEU A 132 5.21 7.77 23.32
N LEU A 133 4.45 6.75 22.91
CA LEU A 133 3.01 6.70 23.17
C LEU A 133 2.69 6.79 24.67
N VAL A 134 3.43 6.06 25.50
CA VAL A 134 3.24 6.10 26.96
C VAL A 134 3.61 7.47 27.54
N THR A 135 4.74 8.05 27.12
CA THR A 135 5.17 9.38 27.54
C THR A 135 4.13 10.45 27.21
N LEU A 136 3.47 10.37 26.06
CA LEU A 136 2.39 11.29 25.69
C LEU A 136 1.16 11.12 26.56
N ILE A 137 0.78 9.88 26.89
CA ILE A 137 -0.33 9.59 27.82
C ILE A 137 -0.04 10.20 29.20
N GLU A 138 1.17 9.98 29.73
CA GLU A 138 1.58 10.53 31.03
C GLU A 138 1.59 12.06 31.01
N LYS A 139 2.12 12.69 29.96
CA LYS A 139 2.11 14.15 29.81
C LYS A 139 0.69 14.72 29.85
N PHE A 140 -0.25 14.14 29.10
CA PHE A 140 -1.64 14.61 29.08
C PHE A 140 -2.37 14.36 30.41
N LEU A 141 -1.99 13.33 31.16
CA LEU A 141 -2.49 13.09 32.52
C LEU A 141 -1.95 14.13 33.51
N ASP A 142 -0.65 14.44 33.44
CA ASP A 142 0.01 15.45 34.26
C ASP A 142 -0.54 16.86 33.99
N GLU A 143 -0.89 17.15 32.73
CA GLU A 143 -1.56 18.38 32.29
C GLU A 143 -3.04 18.45 32.69
N GLN A 144 -3.59 17.41 33.34
CA GLN A 144 -5.00 17.30 33.71
C GLN A 144 -5.94 17.53 32.52
N ASN A 145 -5.59 17.00 31.35
CA ASN A 145 -6.41 17.14 30.15
C ASN A 145 -7.72 16.35 30.28
N ASP A 146 -8.86 17.02 30.42
CA ASP A 146 -10.18 16.38 30.65
C ASP A 146 -10.51 15.28 29.63
N LYS A 147 -9.99 15.37 28.40
CA LYS A 147 -10.29 14.39 27.34
C LYS A 147 -9.54 13.08 27.54
N ILE A 148 -8.37 13.07 28.17
CA ILE A 148 -7.67 11.80 28.45
C ILE A 148 -8.40 10.98 29.52
N ALA A 149 -9.13 11.63 30.41
CA ALA A 149 -9.95 10.95 31.41
C ALA A 149 -11.10 10.14 30.76
N GLU A 150 -11.60 10.56 29.60
CA GLU A 150 -12.61 9.79 28.86
C GLU A 150 -12.09 8.42 28.41
N LEU A 151 -10.77 8.27 28.23
CA LEU A 151 -10.15 7.04 27.73
C LEU A 151 -10.07 5.91 28.76
N PHE A 152 -10.40 6.17 30.03
CA PHE A 152 -10.63 5.13 31.05
C PHE A 152 -11.95 4.37 30.81
N GLU A 153 -12.91 5.00 30.14
CA GLU A 153 -14.24 4.42 29.89
C GLU A 153 -14.52 4.21 28.39
N LYS A 154 -13.83 4.94 27.51
CA LYS A 154 -14.07 4.94 26.07
C LYS A 154 -12.88 4.40 25.27
N PRO A 155 -13.14 3.77 24.12
CA PRO A 155 -12.09 3.41 23.17
C PRO A 155 -11.53 4.66 22.47
N LEU A 156 -10.23 4.68 22.19
CA LEU A 156 -9.61 5.67 21.30
C LEU A 156 -9.90 5.38 19.81
N HIS A 157 -10.29 4.13 19.48
CA HIS A 157 -10.71 3.72 18.14
C HIS A 157 -12.20 3.33 18.09
N LEU A 158 -12.96 3.94 17.18
CA LEU A 158 -14.40 3.71 16.99
C LEU A 158 -14.80 2.24 16.67
N ARG A 159 -13.86 1.42 16.18
CA ARG A 159 -14.10 0.00 15.84
C ARG A 159 -13.89 -0.99 17.02
N ARG A 160 -13.51 -0.52 18.21
CA ARG A 160 -13.33 -1.39 19.39
C ARG A 160 -14.31 -1.04 20.50
N ARG A 161 -14.80 -2.05 21.22
CA ARG A 161 -15.76 -1.89 22.34
C ARG A 161 -15.12 -1.70 23.72
N ARG A 162 -13.79 -1.81 23.85
CA ARG A 162 -13.08 -1.75 25.14
C ARG A 162 -12.42 -0.38 25.35
N PRO A 163 -12.34 0.12 26.60
CA PRO A 163 -11.60 1.34 26.93
C PRO A 163 -10.15 1.30 26.45
N PHE A 164 -9.59 2.47 26.18
CA PHE A 164 -8.20 2.58 25.75
C PHE A 164 -7.21 2.37 26.91
N LEU A 165 -7.51 2.90 28.09
CA LEU A 165 -6.79 2.66 29.34
C LEU A 165 -7.48 1.54 30.12
N LEU A 166 -6.78 0.43 30.36
CA LEU A 166 -7.37 -0.81 30.87
C LEU A 166 -7.11 -0.98 32.37
N ASN A 167 -8.12 -1.42 33.14
CA ASN A 167 -7.95 -1.74 34.56
C ASN A 167 -7.06 -2.96 34.82
N GLU A 168 -7.03 -3.90 33.86
CA GLU A 168 -6.28 -5.14 33.95
C GLU A 168 -5.28 -5.28 32.81
N LYS A 169 -4.17 -5.97 33.08
CA LYS A 169 -3.14 -6.23 32.07
C LYS A 169 -3.70 -7.12 30.96
N PRO A 170 -3.73 -6.66 29.69
CA PRO A 170 -4.18 -7.47 28.57
C PRO A 170 -3.15 -8.53 28.18
N ASN A 171 -3.61 -9.60 27.49
CA ASN A 171 -2.74 -10.63 26.92
C ASN A 171 -1.87 -10.05 25.80
N GLY A 172 -0.55 -9.95 26.04
CA GLY A 172 0.45 -9.42 25.10
C GLY A 172 1.37 -8.38 25.74
N ALA A 173 2.17 -7.70 24.92
CA ALA A 173 2.97 -6.57 25.38
C ALA A 173 2.08 -5.38 25.79
N ALA A 174 2.20 -4.97 27.06
CA ALA A 174 1.47 -3.85 27.65
C ALA A 174 2.39 -3.08 28.59
N ARG A 175 2.11 -1.79 28.76
CA ARG A 175 2.80 -0.90 29.70
C ARG A 175 1.81 -0.41 30.75
N GLN A 176 2.24 -0.38 32.00
CA GLN A 176 1.46 0.22 33.07
C GLN A 176 1.81 1.70 33.16
N ILE A 177 0.81 2.55 33.28
CA ILE A 177 0.96 4.00 33.47
C ILE A 177 0.88 4.36 34.98
N SER A 178 1.26 5.58 35.34
CA SER A 178 1.34 6.09 36.71
C SER A 178 0.05 5.92 37.52
N THR A 179 -1.11 5.95 36.84
CA THR A 179 -2.44 5.76 37.44
C THR A 179 -2.77 4.29 37.76
N GLY A 180 -1.87 3.35 37.49
CA GLY A 180 -2.06 1.91 37.71
C GLY A 180 -2.77 1.16 36.57
N HIS A 181 -3.27 1.89 35.57
CA HIS A 181 -3.94 1.32 34.39
C HIS A 181 -2.93 0.83 33.35
N TRP A 182 -3.40 0.03 32.39
CA TRP A 182 -2.59 -0.64 31.38
C TRP A 182 -2.91 -0.16 29.97
N VAL A 183 -1.86 0.09 29.19
CA VAL A 183 -1.92 0.44 27.76
C VAL A 183 -1.40 -0.72 26.93
N TYR A 184 -2.21 -1.18 25.96
CA TYR A 184 -1.81 -2.23 25.03
C TYR A 184 -0.86 -1.68 23.96
N VAL A 185 0.38 -2.17 23.92
CA VAL A 185 1.44 -1.68 23.01
C VAL A 185 1.99 -2.77 22.09
N ASN A 186 1.35 -3.94 22.07
CA ASN A 186 1.67 -5.04 21.16
C ASN A 186 1.08 -4.80 19.76
N LEU A 187 1.51 -3.69 19.17
CA LEU A 187 1.10 -3.23 17.85
C LEU A 187 2.33 -3.11 16.95
N ASN A 188 2.13 -3.22 15.64
CA ASN A 188 3.18 -2.86 14.68
C ASN A 188 3.42 -1.33 14.71
N ILE A 189 4.57 -0.88 14.20
CA ILE A 189 4.98 0.52 14.32
C ILE A 189 3.99 1.47 13.63
N ALA A 190 3.50 1.13 12.43
CA ALA A 190 2.47 1.91 11.74
C ALA A 190 1.22 2.11 12.62
N SER A 191 0.74 1.06 13.27
CA SER A 191 -0.40 1.14 14.18
C SER A 191 -0.08 1.95 15.44
N LEU A 192 1.16 1.96 15.93
CA LEU A 192 1.59 2.81 17.04
C LEU A 192 1.60 4.29 16.64
N VAL A 193 2.10 4.62 15.45
CA VAL A 193 2.15 6.00 14.94
C VAL A 193 0.74 6.54 14.68
N ASP A 194 -0.14 5.76 14.06
CA ASP A 194 -1.57 6.10 13.90
C ASP A 194 -2.24 6.33 15.26
N LEU A 195 -1.94 5.49 16.25
CA LEU A 195 -2.48 5.62 17.59
C LEU A 195 -1.98 6.88 18.32
N ILE A 196 -0.70 7.23 18.16
CA ILE A 196 -0.12 8.48 18.66
C ILE A 196 -0.86 9.68 18.05
N GLY A 197 -1.06 9.69 16.73
CA GLY A 197 -1.79 10.75 16.05
C GLY A 197 -3.25 10.87 16.56
N LYS A 198 -3.92 9.74 16.76
CA LYS A 198 -5.29 9.73 17.31
C LYS A 198 -5.34 10.24 18.75
N LEU A 199 -4.38 9.86 19.58
CA LEU A 199 -4.28 10.34 20.96
C LEU A 199 -4.10 11.86 20.99
N CYS A 200 -3.16 12.41 20.21
CA CYS A 200 -2.94 13.84 20.13
C CYS A 200 -4.21 14.59 19.70
N ARG A 201 -4.88 14.15 18.62
CA ARG A 201 -6.14 14.76 18.17
C ARG A 201 -7.23 14.68 19.25
N HIS A 202 -7.36 13.52 19.91
CA HIS A 202 -8.34 13.31 20.96
C HIS A 202 -8.12 14.29 22.11
N CYS A 203 -6.88 14.46 22.55
CA CYS A 203 -6.49 15.41 23.60
C CYS A 203 -6.49 16.89 23.14
N GLY A 204 -6.93 17.19 21.91
CA GLY A 204 -7.06 18.56 21.40
C GLY A 204 -5.77 19.15 20.83
N VAL A 205 -4.72 18.36 20.67
CA VAL A 205 -3.49 18.75 20.01
C VAL A 205 -3.68 18.59 18.50
N ASN A 206 -3.45 19.66 17.76
CA ASN A 206 -3.46 19.61 16.30
C ASN A 206 -2.17 18.90 15.83
N LEU A 207 -2.28 17.96 14.89
CA LEU A 207 -1.13 17.17 14.44
C LEU A 207 -0.07 18.00 13.73
N ILE A 208 -0.42 19.18 13.23
CA ILE A 208 0.53 20.15 12.68
C ILE A 208 1.51 20.64 13.76
N ASP A 209 1.09 20.63 15.03
CA ASP A 209 1.91 21.06 16.17
C ASP A 209 2.68 19.89 16.80
N VAL A 210 2.63 18.69 16.22
CA VAL A 210 3.31 17.49 16.68
C VAL A 210 4.45 17.16 15.72
N GLU A 211 5.68 17.49 16.09
CA GLU A 211 6.85 17.19 15.26
C GLU A 211 7.55 15.95 15.80
N ILE A 212 7.59 14.88 15.02
CA ILE A 212 8.37 13.68 15.36
C ILE A 212 9.34 13.41 14.22
N THR A 213 10.61 13.21 14.52
CA THR A 213 11.60 12.81 13.52
C THR A 213 12.03 11.36 13.70
N TYR A 214 12.46 10.70 12.63
CA TYR A 214 12.98 9.32 12.64
C TYR A 214 14.00 9.11 11.52
N THR A 215 14.85 8.08 11.64
CA THR A 215 15.71 7.62 10.55
C THR A 215 15.20 6.28 10.00
N PRO A 216 14.95 6.19 8.68
CA PRO A 216 14.57 4.94 8.05
C PRO A 216 15.71 3.92 8.04
N LYS A 217 15.43 2.66 8.41
CA LYS A 217 16.40 1.58 8.24
C LYS A 217 16.40 1.14 6.78
N LEU A 218 17.57 1.26 6.13
CA LEU A 218 17.86 0.58 4.87
C LEU A 218 17.91 -0.94 5.12
N ASN A 219 16.75 -1.60 5.16
CA ASN A 219 16.52 -3.01 4.82
C ASN A 219 15.14 -3.50 5.32
N SER A 220 14.10 -3.26 4.52
CA SER A 220 13.01 -4.22 4.30
C SER A 220 12.36 -3.85 2.95
N GLY A 221 12.20 -4.83 2.06
CA GLY A 221 11.96 -4.68 0.63
C GLY A 221 10.56 -4.19 0.24
N PHE A 222 10.14 -3.04 0.77
CA PHE A 222 9.05 -2.24 0.20
C PHE A 222 9.67 -1.03 -0.50
N ILE A 223 9.95 -1.19 -1.80
CA ILE A 223 10.28 -0.06 -2.67
C ILE A 223 8.95 0.68 -2.90
N TYR A 224 8.70 1.72 -2.11
CA TYR A 224 7.76 2.75 -2.50
C TYR A 224 8.46 3.66 -3.50
N THR A 225 8.09 3.56 -4.77
CA THR A 225 8.37 4.57 -5.78
C THR A 225 7.58 5.82 -5.43
N LYS A 226 8.16 6.68 -4.57
CA LYS A 226 7.68 8.07 -4.47
C LYS A 226 8.10 8.76 -5.76
N SER A 227 7.13 9.19 -6.56
CA SER A 227 7.34 10.25 -7.53
C SER A 227 8.01 11.43 -6.82
N ASN A 228 9.20 11.80 -7.28
CA ASN A 228 9.92 12.99 -6.80
C ASN A 228 9.20 14.27 -7.25
N ARG A 229 8.04 14.56 -6.67
CA ARG A 229 7.32 15.85 -6.80
C ARG A 229 7.12 16.56 -5.45
N SER A 230 7.94 16.29 -4.42
CA SER A 230 7.72 16.81 -3.07
C SER A 230 8.72 17.86 -2.55
N SER A 231 9.57 18.46 -3.38
CA SER A 231 10.45 19.55 -2.92
C SER A 231 9.73 20.89 -2.85
N ASP A 232 8.80 21.19 -3.78
CA ASP A 232 8.39 22.58 -4.02
C ASP A 232 7.19 23.00 -3.14
N SER A 233 6.23 22.10 -2.91
CA SER A 233 5.12 22.34 -1.97
C SER A 233 5.59 22.43 -0.51
N SER A 234 6.72 21.78 -0.16
CA SER A 234 7.28 21.82 1.20
C SER A 234 7.87 23.18 1.57
N VAL A 235 8.29 23.99 0.59
CA VAL A 235 8.84 25.33 0.84
C VAL A 235 7.70 26.30 1.14
N LEU A 236 6.64 26.27 0.32
CA LEU A 236 5.45 27.12 0.51
C LEU A 236 4.71 26.78 1.82
N ALA A 237 4.71 25.52 2.23
CA ALA A 237 4.07 25.06 3.47
C ALA A 237 4.89 25.32 4.75
N ARG A 238 6.07 25.96 4.68
CA ARG A 238 6.90 26.27 5.85
C ARG A 238 6.13 27.13 6.86
N GLN A 239 6.25 26.77 8.15
CA GLN A 239 5.51 27.42 9.23
C GLN A 239 5.78 28.92 9.34
N HIS A 240 7.00 29.38 9.02
CA HIS A 240 7.31 30.81 8.99
C HIS A 240 6.47 31.56 7.95
N ILE A 241 6.29 31.02 6.75
CA ILE A 241 5.48 31.64 5.69
C ILE A 241 4.01 31.68 6.09
N ARG A 242 3.50 30.60 6.71
CA ARG A 242 2.12 30.55 7.23
C ARG A 242 1.88 31.56 8.34
N ALA A 243 2.82 31.67 9.29
CA ALA A 243 2.74 32.64 10.38
C ALA A 243 2.74 34.08 9.85
N THR A 244 3.64 34.40 8.91
CA THR A 244 3.71 35.72 8.28
C THR A 244 2.48 36.00 7.41
N PHE A 245 1.91 35.00 6.73
CA PHE A 245 0.65 35.12 6.00
C PHE A 245 -0.52 35.45 6.93
N ARG A 246 -0.59 34.79 8.09
CA ARG A 246 -1.61 35.06 9.12
C ARG A 246 -1.50 36.48 9.68
N GLU A 247 -0.28 36.94 9.95
CA GLU A 247 -0.02 38.32 10.37
C GLU A 247 -0.43 39.33 9.29
N TRP A 248 -0.12 39.03 8.03
CA TRP A 248 -0.52 39.84 6.89
C TRP A 248 -2.06 39.91 6.76
N LEU A 249 -2.78 38.79 6.86
CA LEU A 249 -4.25 38.78 6.86
C LEU A 249 -4.82 39.64 7.98
N THR A 250 -4.23 39.57 9.18
CA THR A 250 -4.68 40.35 10.35
C THR A 250 -4.49 41.86 10.14
N LYS A 251 -3.42 42.25 9.44
CA LYS A 251 -3.13 43.64 9.12
C LYS A 251 -3.98 44.18 7.97
N GLN A 252 -4.21 43.38 6.93
CA GLN A 252 -5.00 43.79 5.76
C GLN A 252 -6.51 43.82 6.05
N TYR A 253 -6.98 42.96 6.94
CA TYR A 253 -8.39 42.86 7.32
C TYR A 253 -8.59 43.00 8.83
N PRO A 254 -8.39 44.20 9.40
CA PRO A 254 -8.44 44.42 10.85
C PRO A 254 -9.82 44.15 11.47
N ASP A 255 -10.88 44.21 10.67
CA ASP A 255 -12.26 43.95 11.12
C ASP A 255 -12.61 42.44 11.15
N TRP A 256 -11.73 41.56 10.69
CA TRP A 256 -12.00 40.11 10.70
C TRP A 256 -11.75 39.51 12.07
N SER A 257 -12.65 38.59 12.47
CA SER A 257 -12.46 37.84 13.70
C SER A 257 -11.25 36.90 13.61
N PRO A 258 -10.61 36.53 14.73
CA PRO A 258 -9.52 35.54 14.73
C PRO A 258 -9.90 34.21 14.08
N ASN A 259 -11.17 33.80 14.17
CA ASN A 259 -11.67 32.58 13.53
C ASN A 259 -11.76 32.72 12.01
N THR A 260 -12.12 33.90 11.51
CA THR A 260 -12.17 34.21 10.07
C THR A 260 -10.75 34.21 9.48
N ILE A 261 -9.79 34.80 10.20
CA ILE A 261 -8.37 34.77 9.81
C ILE A 261 -7.86 33.33 9.76
N LYS A 262 -8.13 32.53 10.80
CA LYS A 262 -7.73 31.11 10.86
C LYS A 262 -8.36 30.27 9.74
N MET A 263 -9.62 30.55 9.37
CA MET A 263 -10.29 29.90 8.24
C MET A 263 -9.55 30.19 6.93
N HIS A 264 -9.30 31.47 6.62
CA HIS A 264 -8.62 31.84 5.38
C HIS A 264 -7.18 31.32 5.32
N GLU A 265 -6.46 31.32 6.44
CA GLU A 265 -5.14 30.70 6.56
C GLU A 265 -5.18 29.19 6.27
N SER A 266 -6.19 28.48 6.77
CA SER A 266 -6.35 27.04 6.53
C SER A 266 -6.74 26.75 5.08
N ASP A 267 -7.76 27.44 4.58
CA ASP A 267 -8.36 27.21 3.27
C ASP A 267 -7.40 27.55 2.13
N ALA A 268 -6.52 28.54 2.31
CA ALA A 268 -5.49 28.88 1.32
C ALA A 268 -4.51 27.73 1.06
N TYR A 269 -4.30 26.85 2.03
CA TYR A 269 -3.42 25.68 1.93
C TYR A 269 -4.20 24.38 1.69
N TYR A 270 -5.47 24.47 1.29
CA TYR A 270 -6.31 23.29 1.06
C TYR A 270 -5.66 22.28 0.10
N LEU A 271 -5.11 22.77 -1.02
CA LEU A 271 -4.41 21.93 -2.03
C LEU A 271 -3.10 21.31 -1.54
N ASN A 272 -2.45 21.92 -0.55
CA ASN A 272 -1.25 21.33 0.06
C ASN A 272 -1.62 20.13 0.96
N ASN A 273 -2.78 20.19 1.58
CA ASN A 273 -3.24 19.18 2.52
C ASN A 273 -4.17 18.13 1.86
N ASN A 274 -4.55 18.35 0.61
CA ASN A 274 -5.48 17.51 -0.12
C ASN A 274 -4.99 17.42 -1.57
N ASP A 275 -4.58 16.23 -2.00
CA ASP A 275 -4.32 16.00 -3.43
C ASP A 275 -5.62 16.06 -4.22
N ARG A 276 -5.66 16.96 -5.21
CA ARG A 276 -6.82 17.22 -6.07
C ARG A 276 -6.45 17.19 -7.55
N GLY A 277 -5.28 16.66 -7.91
CA GLY A 277 -4.78 16.63 -9.28
C GLY A 277 -4.16 17.94 -9.77
N ILE A 278 -4.05 18.94 -8.88
CA ILE A 278 -3.22 20.14 -9.03
C ILE A 278 -2.61 20.47 -7.67
N THR A 279 -1.31 20.75 -7.65
CA THR A 279 -0.57 21.08 -6.43
C THR A 279 -0.74 22.54 -6.02
N LEU A 280 -0.42 22.86 -4.75
CA LEU A 280 -0.44 24.24 -4.27
C LEU A 280 0.50 25.14 -5.10
N ALA A 281 1.68 24.63 -5.45
CA ALA A 281 2.65 25.38 -6.26
C ALA A 281 2.08 25.69 -7.65
N GLU A 282 1.60 24.68 -8.38
CA GLU A 282 1.01 24.83 -9.71
C GLU A 282 -0.16 25.82 -9.72
N ALA A 283 -1.01 25.78 -8.70
CA ALA A 283 -2.15 26.68 -8.60
C ALA A 283 -1.76 28.16 -8.37
N LEU A 284 -0.62 28.43 -7.75
CA LEU A 284 -0.17 29.78 -7.40
C LEU A 284 0.63 30.48 -8.53
N ILE A 285 1.00 29.76 -9.59
CA ILE A 285 1.85 30.27 -10.70
C ILE A 285 1.21 31.46 -11.42
N ASN A 286 -0.03 31.32 -11.87
CA ASN A 286 -0.73 32.31 -12.67
C ASN A 286 -2.24 32.26 -12.40
N ASP A 287 -3.03 33.08 -13.09
CA ASP A 287 -4.48 33.12 -12.87
C ASP A 287 -5.17 31.87 -13.44
N ASP A 288 -4.58 31.24 -14.46
CA ASP A 288 -5.06 29.98 -15.03
C ASP A 288 -4.93 28.82 -14.02
N GLY A 289 -3.84 28.75 -13.26
CA GLY A 289 -3.64 27.78 -12.17
C GLY A 289 -4.69 27.92 -11.06
N ILE A 290 -5.12 29.15 -10.75
CA ILE A 290 -6.22 29.39 -9.81
C ILE A 290 -7.56 28.88 -10.40
N GLN A 291 -7.77 28.98 -11.72
CA GLN A 291 -8.95 28.42 -12.39
C GLN A 291 -8.92 26.89 -12.45
N GLU A 292 -7.75 26.29 -12.68
CA GLU A 292 -7.57 24.84 -12.63
C GLU A 292 -7.82 24.30 -11.23
N ALA A 293 -7.31 24.98 -10.18
CA ALA A 293 -7.64 24.70 -8.79
C ALA A 293 -9.15 24.82 -8.51
N TYR A 294 -9.80 25.86 -9.04
CA TYR A 294 -11.25 26.01 -8.94
C TYR A 294 -11.97 24.81 -9.55
N ALA A 295 -11.60 24.41 -10.76
CA ALA A 295 -12.19 23.28 -11.47
C ALA A 295 -11.98 21.96 -10.70
N ALA A 296 -10.77 21.72 -10.20
CA ALA A 296 -10.40 20.53 -9.43
C ALA A 296 -11.19 20.43 -8.11
N ILE A 297 -11.25 21.51 -7.33
CA ILE A 297 -11.98 21.55 -6.05
C ILE A 297 -13.50 21.45 -6.29
N LYS A 298 -14.02 22.13 -7.32
CA LYS A 298 -15.44 22.03 -7.71
C LYS A 298 -15.80 20.60 -8.11
N LYS A 299 -14.97 19.97 -8.94
CA LYS A 299 -15.12 18.57 -9.36
C LYS A 299 -15.20 17.66 -8.13
N TYR A 300 -14.30 17.82 -7.17
CA TYR A 300 -14.32 17.07 -5.91
C TYR A 300 -15.66 17.19 -5.16
N PHE A 301 -16.16 18.41 -4.94
CA PHE A 301 -17.43 18.60 -4.24
C PHE A 301 -18.65 18.16 -5.05
N THR A 302 -18.57 18.17 -6.39
CA THR A 302 -19.62 17.59 -7.25
C THR A 302 -19.72 16.08 -7.07
N PHE A 303 -18.59 15.39 -6.94
CA PHE A 303 -18.55 13.93 -6.75
C PHE A 303 -18.64 13.49 -5.27
N ASN A 304 -18.48 14.42 -4.33
CA ASN A 304 -18.61 14.18 -2.88
C ASN A 304 -19.61 15.17 -2.26
N PRO A 305 -20.90 15.08 -2.62
CA PRO A 305 -21.92 15.98 -2.09
C PRO A 305 -22.15 15.71 -0.60
N THR A 306 -22.18 16.77 0.19
CA THR A 306 -22.65 16.77 1.57
C THR A 306 -23.97 17.53 1.63
N GLN A 307 -24.78 17.34 2.67
CA GLN A 307 -26.09 18.00 2.79
C GLN A 307 -26.01 19.55 2.79
N THR A 308 -24.82 20.13 2.96
CA THR A 308 -24.58 21.56 3.09
C THR A 308 -23.67 22.15 2.02
N ASN A 309 -23.03 21.33 1.17
CA ASN A 309 -22.10 21.84 0.17
C ASN A 309 -22.81 22.25 -1.13
N ARG A 310 -22.37 23.37 -1.70
CA ARG A 310 -22.70 23.79 -3.06
C ARG A 310 -21.37 23.79 -3.82
N PRO A 311 -21.10 22.83 -4.71
CA PRO A 311 -19.76 22.59 -5.24
C PRO A 311 -19.05 23.85 -5.77
N ALA A 312 -19.78 24.68 -6.53
CA ALA A 312 -19.27 25.94 -7.05
C ALA A 312 -18.95 26.98 -5.96
N MET A 313 -19.79 27.08 -4.92
CA MET A 313 -19.61 28.01 -3.81
C MET A 313 -18.47 27.58 -2.88
N SER A 314 -18.38 26.27 -2.61
CA SER A 314 -17.29 25.70 -1.81
C SER A 314 -15.96 25.92 -2.50
N ALA A 315 -15.85 25.58 -3.80
CA ALA A 315 -14.64 25.84 -4.58
C ALA A 315 -14.27 27.33 -4.59
N GLN A 316 -15.25 28.22 -4.74
CA GLN A 316 -15.02 29.67 -4.71
C GLN A 316 -14.48 30.16 -3.36
N GLY A 317 -14.88 29.54 -2.24
CA GLY A 317 -14.35 29.84 -0.92
C GLY A 317 -12.86 29.52 -0.81
N TYR A 318 -12.46 28.32 -1.24
CA TYR A 318 -11.06 27.89 -1.22
C TYR A 318 -10.20 28.72 -2.18
N THR A 319 -10.66 28.93 -3.41
CA THR A 319 -9.87 29.70 -4.38
C THR A 319 -9.75 31.16 -4.00
N ARG A 320 -10.73 31.75 -3.29
CA ARG A 320 -10.60 33.10 -2.72
C ARG A 320 -9.45 33.18 -1.71
N SER A 321 -9.36 32.22 -0.79
CA SER A 321 -8.26 32.15 0.19
C SER A 321 -6.92 31.90 -0.50
N LEU A 322 -6.92 31.08 -1.55
CA LEU A 322 -5.74 30.81 -2.37
C LEU A 322 -5.25 32.06 -3.11
N THR A 323 -6.14 32.89 -3.67
CA THR A 323 -5.78 34.18 -4.26
C THR A 323 -5.17 35.13 -3.23
N MET A 324 -5.69 35.18 -2.00
CA MET A 324 -5.10 36.00 -0.93
C MET A 324 -3.67 35.54 -0.59
N LEU A 325 -3.42 34.22 -0.61
CA LEU A 325 -2.07 33.69 -0.43
C LEU A 325 -1.16 34.05 -1.60
N LYS A 326 -1.65 34.01 -2.85
CA LYS A 326 -0.91 34.47 -4.03
C LYS A 326 -0.53 35.95 -3.94
N ASP A 327 -1.46 36.80 -3.52
CA ASP A 327 -1.21 38.25 -3.35
C ASP A 327 -0.15 38.50 -2.28
N PHE A 328 -0.27 37.84 -1.12
CA PHE A 328 0.72 37.90 -0.05
C PHE A 328 2.11 37.46 -0.53
N LEU A 329 2.20 36.32 -1.21
CA LEU A 329 3.47 35.80 -1.71
C LEU A 329 4.05 36.73 -2.80
N SER A 330 3.21 37.35 -3.63
CA SER A 330 3.65 38.32 -4.64
C SER A 330 4.25 39.58 -4.01
N GLU A 331 3.73 39.99 -2.85
CA GLU A 331 4.19 41.18 -2.14
C GLU A 331 5.44 40.91 -1.27
N HIS A 332 5.48 39.77 -0.56
CA HIS A 332 6.48 39.50 0.49
C HIS A 332 7.51 38.44 0.13
N PHE A 333 7.20 37.54 -0.82
CA PHE A 333 8.04 36.41 -1.22
C PHE A 333 7.98 36.14 -2.74
N PRO A 334 8.19 37.14 -3.61
CA PRO A 334 8.05 36.96 -5.07
C PRO A 334 9.00 35.92 -5.65
N GLU A 335 10.13 35.65 -4.98
CA GLU A 335 11.05 34.56 -5.29
C GLU A 335 10.42 33.17 -5.17
N LEU A 336 9.41 32.99 -4.31
CA LEU A 336 8.71 31.73 -4.13
C LEU A 336 7.64 31.47 -5.19
N LEU A 337 7.12 32.52 -5.83
CA LEU A 337 6.22 32.43 -6.99
C LEU A 337 6.96 32.32 -8.32
N SER A 338 8.27 32.56 -8.32
CA SER A 338 9.13 32.51 -9.51
C SER A 338 10.01 31.26 -9.57
N ILE A 339 9.80 30.29 -8.67
CA ILE A 339 10.52 29.00 -8.66
C ILE A 339 10.29 28.24 -9.97
N ASP A 340 9.10 28.33 -10.60
CA ASP A 340 8.86 27.74 -11.93
C ASP A 340 9.11 28.69 -13.12
N ALA A 341 9.24 30.01 -12.91
CA ALA A 341 9.62 30.92 -13.99
C ALA A 341 11.12 30.81 -14.35
N LYS A 342 11.94 30.25 -13.46
CA LYS A 342 13.36 29.92 -13.72
C LYS A 342 13.63 28.43 -13.94
N GLU A 343 12.71 27.52 -13.61
CA GLU A 343 12.87 26.06 -13.78
C GLU A 343 11.96 25.42 -14.84
N GLN A 344 11.43 26.19 -15.81
CA GLN A 344 11.36 25.68 -17.18
C GLN A 344 12.76 25.78 -17.82
N ALA A 345 13.74 25.09 -17.23
CA ALA A 345 14.98 24.81 -17.93
C ALA A 345 14.61 23.86 -19.07
N ASN A 346 14.36 24.44 -20.24
CA ASN A 346 14.16 23.66 -21.46
C ASN A 346 15.45 22.84 -21.63
N VAL A 347 15.34 21.51 -21.56
CA VAL A 347 16.52 20.65 -21.64
C VAL A 347 17.23 20.98 -22.95
N PRO A 348 18.49 21.46 -22.92
CA PRO A 348 19.16 21.87 -24.14
C PRO A 348 19.26 20.72 -25.14
N SER A 349 18.99 21.00 -26.42
CA SER A 349 18.87 19.96 -27.46
C SER A 349 20.15 19.13 -27.64
N ASN A 350 21.32 19.70 -27.36
CA ASN A 350 22.60 18.98 -27.35
C ASN A 350 22.67 17.93 -26.22
N VAL A 351 22.10 18.19 -25.04
CA VAL A 351 22.02 17.21 -23.94
C VAL A 351 21.14 16.04 -24.38
N ILE A 352 19.97 16.32 -24.99
CA ILE A 352 19.10 15.30 -25.56
C ILE A 352 19.79 14.51 -26.67
N THR A 353 20.54 15.19 -27.54
CA THR A 353 21.27 14.55 -28.65
C THR A 353 22.32 13.57 -28.11
N VAL A 354 23.13 13.99 -27.14
CA VAL A 354 24.13 13.11 -26.51
C VAL A 354 23.48 11.92 -25.80
N LEU A 355 22.35 12.15 -25.10
CA LEU A 355 21.58 11.06 -24.47
C LEU A 355 21.07 10.05 -25.50
N ALA A 356 20.56 10.53 -26.64
CA ALA A 356 20.05 9.69 -27.71
C ALA A 356 21.14 8.89 -28.43
N GLU A 357 22.34 9.45 -28.60
CA GLU A 357 23.44 8.80 -29.32
C GLU A 357 24.26 7.86 -28.42
N ASP A 358 24.62 8.32 -27.22
CA ASP A 358 25.63 7.66 -26.38
C ASP A 358 25.03 6.84 -25.23
N TYR A 359 23.76 7.08 -24.88
CA TYR A 359 23.10 6.46 -23.73
C TYR A 359 21.84 5.69 -24.12
N THR A 360 21.87 5.03 -25.28
CA THR A 360 20.76 4.18 -25.79
C THR A 360 20.41 3.00 -24.87
N HIS A 361 21.33 2.59 -23.99
CA HIS A 361 21.11 1.55 -22.97
C HIS A 361 20.65 2.10 -21.62
N GLY A 362 20.37 3.40 -21.56
CA GLY A 362 19.87 4.10 -20.39
C GLY A 362 20.93 4.94 -19.66
N PHE A 363 20.45 5.89 -18.88
CA PHE A 363 21.24 6.88 -18.16
C PHE A 363 20.98 6.80 -16.66
N ARG A 364 22.03 6.97 -15.85
CA ARG A 364 21.93 7.04 -14.38
C ARG A 364 22.37 8.41 -13.91
N PHE A 365 21.66 8.99 -12.95
CA PHE A 365 22.00 10.28 -12.38
C PHE A 365 23.05 10.15 -11.27
N ASP A 366 24.15 9.49 -11.56
CA ASP A 366 25.32 9.43 -10.68
C ASP A 366 26.36 10.50 -11.05
N THR A 367 27.24 10.83 -10.12
CA THR A 367 28.24 11.89 -10.29
C THR A 367 29.16 11.69 -11.49
N THR A 368 29.45 10.44 -11.87
CA THR A 368 30.33 10.13 -13.00
C THR A 368 29.59 10.33 -14.31
N ALA A 369 28.39 9.78 -14.42
CA ALA A 369 27.55 9.91 -15.61
C ALA A 369 27.16 11.37 -15.90
N ILE A 370 26.84 12.15 -14.86
CA ILE A 370 26.54 13.59 -14.99
C ILE A 370 27.74 14.37 -15.52
N ARG A 371 28.95 14.09 -15.03
CA ARG A 371 30.19 14.73 -15.52
C ARG A 371 30.46 14.37 -16.98
N LEU A 372 30.34 13.09 -17.34
CA LEU A 372 30.53 12.65 -18.73
C LEU A 372 29.50 13.26 -19.67
N LEU A 373 28.24 13.39 -19.24
CA LEU A 373 27.20 14.07 -20.00
C LEU A 373 27.51 15.57 -20.15
N SER A 374 27.98 16.22 -19.10
CA SER A 374 28.41 17.63 -19.13
C SER A 374 29.57 17.84 -20.12
N ASP A 375 30.62 17.02 -20.03
CA ASP A 375 31.79 17.10 -20.89
C ASP A 375 31.44 16.87 -22.38
N LYS A 376 30.57 15.92 -22.67
CA LYS A 376 30.17 15.58 -24.05
C LYS A 376 29.18 16.58 -24.63
N SER A 377 28.22 17.03 -23.85
CA SER A 377 27.23 18.02 -24.31
C SER A 377 27.82 19.44 -24.36
N GLY A 378 28.88 19.72 -23.61
CA GLY A 378 29.44 21.05 -23.45
C GLY A 378 28.57 21.97 -22.59
N ILE A 379 27.65 21.41 -21.80
CA ILE A 379 26.74 22.13 -20.91
C ILE A 379 26.89 21.62 -19.50
N ASP A 380 27.02 22.54 -18.54
CA ASP A 380 27.01 22.18 -17.13
C ASP A 380 25.63 21.65 -16.72
N ILE A 381 25.59 20.38 -16.31
CA ILE A 381 24.36 19.66 -15.95
C ILE A 381 24.04 19.93 -14.47
N ASP A 382 23.50 21.13 -14.22
CA ASP A 382 23.08 21.55 -12.90
C ASP A 382 21.83 20.79 -12.39
N VAL A 383 21.42 21.09 -11.16
CA VAL A 383 20.27 20.43 -10.52
C VAL A 383 18.96 20.67 -11.29
N ALA A 384 18.81 21.83 -11.92
CA ALA A 384 17.60 22.18 -12.68
C ALA A 384 17.49 21.32 -13.95
N ILE A 385 18.59 21.18 -14.72
CA ILE A 385 18.62 20.30 -15.91
C ILE A 385 18.40 18.84 -15.50
N GLN A 386 18.97 18.39 -14.39
CA GLN A 386 18.74 17.03 -13.90
C GLN A 386 17.27 16.78 -13.55
N ASN A 387 16.62 17.73 -12.87
CA ASN A 387 15.20 17.64 -12.53
C ASN A 387 14.33 17.63 -13.79
N ALA A 388 14.63 18.49 -14.78
CA ALA A 388 13.94 18.52 -16.05
C ALA A 388 14.08 17.21 -16.84
N LEU A 389 15.28 16.61 -16.86
CA LEU A 389 15.53 15.30 -17.46
C LEU A 389 14.76 14.19 -16.72
N LYS A 390 14.83 14.14 -15.37
CA LYS A 390 14.09 13.13 -14.58
C LYS A 390 12.57 13.22 -14.76
N ARG A 391 12.03 14.41 -15.03
CA ARG A 391 10.61 14.63 -15.32
C ARG A 391 10.21 14.19 -16.74
N SER A 392 11.14 14.21 -17.70
CA SER A 392 10.87 13.94 -19.12
C SER A 392 11.31 12.56 -19.60
N MET A 393 12.20 11.90 -18.88
CA MET A 393 12.69 10.55 -19.17
C MET A 393 11.89 9.49 -18.43
N PHE A 394 11.64 8.35 -19.08
CA PHE A 394 11.04 7.18 -18.47
C PHE A 394 12.01 6.59 -17.43
N HIS A 395 11.55 6.46 -16.19
CA HIS A 395 12.30 5.86 -15.08
C HIS A 395 11.93 4.40 -14.89
N ARG A 396 12.94 3.53 -14.93
CA ARG A 396 12.79 2.09 -14.65
C ARG A 396 13.17 1.78 -13.20
N ASN A 397 12.56 0.73 -12.65
CA ASN A 397 12.69 0.32 -11.24
C ASN A 397 14.13 0.03 -10.76
N ASP A 398 15.11 -0.12 -11.68
CA ASP A 398 16.53 -0.29 -11.37
C ASP A 398 17.34 1.01 -11.42
N ASP A 399 16.65 2.14 -11.31
CA ASP A 399 17.17 3.51 -11.30
C ASP A 399 17.88 3.92 -12.59
N VAL A 400 17.40 3.39 -13.73
CA VAL A 400 17.87 3.72 -15.06
C VAL A 400 16.80 4.53 -15.79
N TYR A 401 17.22 5.61 -16.45
CA TYR A 401 16.36 6.52 -17.17
C TYR A 401 16.55 6.39 -18.68
N PHE A 402 15.46 6.45 -19.43
CA PHE A 402 15.45 6.34 -20.88
C PHE A 402 14.72 7.52 -21.51
N LEU A 403 15.20 8.00 -22.65
CA LEU A 403 14.40 8.88 -23.50
C LEU A 403 13.21 8.06 -24.04
N LEU A 404 12.02 8.65 -24.07
CA LEU A 404 10.82 7.96 -24.56
C LEU A 404 11.00 7.41 -25.97
N ASP A 405 11.67 8.15 -26.84
CA ASP A 405 11.94 7.74 -28.23
C ASP A 405 12.95 6.59 -28.33
N THR A 406 13.70 6.29 -27.26
CA THR A 406 14.51 5.07 -27.15
C THR A 406 13.68 3.86 -26.73
N VAL A 407 12.58 4.08 -25.99
CA VAL A 407 11.69 3.03 -25.51
C VAL A 407 10.73 2.56 -26.61
N SER A 408 10.14 3.51 -27.35
CA SER A 408 9.14 3.25 -28.40
C SER A 408 8.97 4.48 -29.30
N GLU A 409 8.23 4.34 -30.40
CA GLU A 409 7.79 5.49 -31.20
C GLU A 409 6.60 6.21 -30.52
N ALA A 410 6.37 7.49 -30.85
CA ALA A 410 5.32 8.30 -30.23
C ALA A 410 3.90 7.77 -30.50
N ASN A 411 3.62 7.33 -31.73
CA ASN A 411 2.38 6.68 -32.13
C ASN A 411 2.08 5.41 -31.32
N VAL A 412 3.10 4.59 -31.02
CA VAL A 412 2.95 3.37 -30.21
C VAL A 412 2.54 3.72 -28.79
N ARG A 413 3.12 4.79 -28.21
CA ARG A 413 2.74 5.26 -26.87
C ARG A 413 1.29 5.77 -26.82
N GLU A 414 0.86 6.50 -27.83
CA GLU A 414 -0.53 6.93 -27.96
C GLU A 414 -1.47 5.72 -28.11
N GLU A 415 -1.11 4.75 -28.94
CA GLU A 415 -1.90 3.52 -29.13
C GLU A 415 -2.01 2.69 -27.84
N ILE A 416 -0.95 2.59 -27.04
CA ILE A 416 -1.01 1.94 -25.71
C ILE A 416 -2.07 2.61 -24.83
N VAL A 417 -2.06 3.94 -24.80
CA VAL A 417 -2.96 4.76 -23.97
C VAL A 417 -4.41 4.61 -24.46
N ASP A 418 -4.63 4.61 -25.77
CA ASP A 418 -5.95 4.46 -26.41
C ASP A 418 -6.54 3.05 -26.21
N ILE A 419 -5.73 2.00 -26.43
CA ILE A 419 -6.18 0.62 -26.19
C ILE A 419 -6.50 0.43 -24.71
N ALA A 420 -5.65 0.91 -23.80
CA ALA A 420 -5.91 0.79 -22.37
C ALA A 420 -7.23 1.48 -21.95
N ASP A 421 -7.54 2.63 -22.54
CA ASP A 421 -8.83 3.30 -22.30
C ASP A 421 -10.01 2.51 -22.82
N SER A 422 -9.92 1.97 -24.04
CA SER A 422 -10.96 1.09 -24.58
C SER A 422 -11.19 -0.10 -23.65
N LEU A 423 -10.13 -0.73 -23.12
CA LEU A 423 -10.26 -1.85 -22.19
C LEU A 423 -10.92 -1.44 -20.86
N LEU A 424 -10.61 -0.25 -20.35
CA LEU A 424 -11.23 0.27 -19.13
C LEU A 424 -12.72 0.60 -19.34
N ASP A 425 -13.08 1.15 -20.50
CA ASP A 425 -14.48 1.42 -20.85
C ASP A 425 -15.26 0.11 -21.07
N ASP A 426 -14.65 -0.84 -21.78
CA ASP A 426 -15.27 -2.12 -22.15
C ASP A 426 -15.41 -3.08 -20.97
N TYR A 427 -14.47 -3.07 -20.02
CA TYR A 427 -14.39 -4.09 -18.97
C TYR A 427 -14.26 -3.53 -17.54
N GLY A 428 -14.05 -2.23 -17.37
CA GLY A 428 -13.84 -1.59 -16.05
C GLY A 428 -12.47 -1.85 -15.43
N CYS A 429 -11.72 -2.82 -15.94
CA CYS A 429 -10.35 -3.17 -15.56
C CYS A 429 -9.67 -4.02 -16.65
N PHE A 430 -8.36 -4.18 -16.57
CA PHE A 430 -7.62 -5.10 -17.45
C PHE A 430 -6.34 -5.63 -16.79
N GLU A 431 -5.81 -6.73 -17.32
CA GLU A 431 -4.52 -7.31 -16.91
C GLU A 431 -3.36 -6.59 -17.63
N VAL A 432 -2.42 -6.04 -16.87
CA VAL A 432 -1.28 -5.28 -17.42
C VAL A 432 -0.39 -6.16 -18.31
N SER A 433 -0.21 -7.43 -17.94
CA SER A 433 0.52 -8.42 -18.74
C SER A 433 -0.10 -8.65 -20.12
N GLU A 434 -1.43 -8.66 -20.23
CA GLU A 434 -2.09 -8.85 -21.53
C GLU A 434 -1.99 -7.61 -22.40
N LEU A 435 -2.03 -6.40 -21.81
CA LEU A 435 -1.71 -5.18 -22.53
C LEU A 435 -0.24 -5.18 -23.01
N TYR A 436 0.70 -5.61 -22.17
CA TYR A 436 2.10 -5.77 -22.57
C TYR A 436 2.25 -6.76 -23.73
N ASN A 437 1.54 -7.90 -23.71
CA ASN A 437 1.59 -8.90 -24.78
C ASN A 437 1.18 -8.32 -26.15
N ILE A 438 0.25 -7.36 -26.18
CA ILE A 438 -0.15 -6.68 -27.42
C ILE A 438 1.02 -5.87 -28.01
N PHE A 439 1.80 -5.20 -27.16
CA PHE A 439 2.81 -4.22 -27.60
C PHE A 439 4.27 -4.66 -27.50
N HIS A 440 4.58 -5.81 -26.89
CA HIS A 440 5.97 -6.20 -26.60
C HIS A 440 6.91 -6.15 -27.83
N ASN A 441 6.41 -6.47 -29.03
CA ASN A 441 7.18 -6.42 -30.27
C ASN A 441 7.47 -5.00 -30.78
N ASN A 442 6.73 -3.99 -30.28
CA ASN A 442 6.86 -2.58 -30.64
C ASN A 442 7.66 -1.79 -29.59
N LEU A 443 8.13 -2.45 -28.53
CA LEU A 443 8.90 -1.85 -27.46
C LEU A 443 10.37 -2.29 -27.54
N ASN A 444 11.27 -1.42 -27.13
CA ASN A 444 12.67 -1.78 -27.01
C ASN A 444 12.89 -2.75 -25.85
N GLU A 445 13.19 -4.02 -26.15
CA GLU A 445 13.42 -5.11 -25.19
C GLU A 445 14.53 -4.82 -24.16
N LYS A 446 15.47 -3.92 -24.48
CA LYS A 446 16.52 -3.50 -23.54
C LYS A 446 16.02 -2.50 -22.51
N CYS A 447 15.00 -1.73 -22.86
CA CYS A 447 14.33 -0.78 -21.98
C CYS A 447 13.24 -1.49 -21.16
N ILE A 448 12.32 -2.20 -21.83
CA ILE A 448 11.18 -2.90 -21.24
C ILE A 448 11.44 -4.40 -21.29
N ARG A 449 11.91 -4.98 -20.17
CA ARG A 449 12.35 -6.39 -20.12
C ARG A 449 11.21 -7.35 -19.78
N ASN A 450 10.17 -6.84 -19.13
CA ASN A 450 9.06 -7.61 -18.60
C ASN A 450 7.83 -6.72 -18.38
N ALA A 451 6.74 -7.33 -17.91
CA ALA A 451 5.49 -6.64 -17.60
C ALA A 451 5.62 -5.60 -16.47
N ASP A 452 6.55 -5.76 -15.53
CA ASP A 452 6.76 -4.79 -14.44
C ASP A 452 7.39 -3.49 -14.98
N ASP A 453 8.38 -3.60 -15.87
CA ASP A 453 8.95 -2.45 -16.56
C ASP A 453 7.88 -1.77 -17.44
N PHE A 454 6.99 -2.56 -18.06
CA PHE A 454 5.88 -2.04 -18.86
C PHE A 454 4.84 -1.31 -18.01
N GLU A 455 4.52 -1.81 -16.81
CA GLU A 455 3.65 -1.13 -15.85
C GLU A 455 4.20 0.27 -15.53
N SER A 456 5.51 0.36 -15.25
CA SER A 456 6.16 1.65 -15.00
C SER A 456 6.10 2.58 -16.21
N LEU A 457 6.25 2.05 -17.43
CA LEU A 457 6.11 2.84 -18.66
C LEU A 457 4.69 3.34 -18.82
N TYR A 458 3.70 2.47 -18.63
CA TYR A 458 2.28 2.79 -18.72
C TYR A 458 1.90 3.89 -17.72
N ASP A 459 2.32 3.76 -16.46
CA ASP A 459 2.11 4.76 -15.41
C ASP A 459 2.76 6.11 -15.77
N PHE A 460 3.90 6.08 -16.48
CA PHE A 460 4.60 7.30 -16.89
C PHE A 460 3.93 8.02 -18.07
N ILE A 461 3.45 7.29 -19.08
CA ILE A 461 2.85 7.88 -20.28
C ILE A 461 1.37 8.24 -20.08
N ARG A 462 0.68 7.58 -19.15
CA ARG A 462 -0.74 7.77 -18.90
C ARG A 462 -1.00 9.05 -18.12
N LYS A 463 -1.98 9.84 -18.61
CA LYS A 463 -2.51 11.00 -17.89
C LYS A 463 -3.88 10.65 -17.30
N GLY A 464 -3.93 10.19 -16.06
CA GLY A 464 -5.20 9.84 -15.42
C GLY A 464 -5.04 9.14 -14.08
N ASP A 465 -6.14 9.04 -13.35
CA ASP A 465 -6.21 8.33 -12.07
C ASP A 465 -6.51 6.84 -12.31
N ILE A 466 -5.50 6.13 -12.81
CA ILE A 466 -5.50 4.67 -12.92
C ILE A 466 -4.64 4.12 -11.80
N ARG A 467 -5.14 3.07 -11.16
CA ARG A 467 -4.44 2.36 -10.09
C ARG A 467 -4.20 0.92 -10.52
N THR A 468 -2.95 0.50 -10.41
CA THR A 468 -2.57 -0.90 -10.59
C THR A 468 -2.52 -1.60 -9.24
N VAL A 469 -3.22 -2.73 -9.13
CA VAL A 469 -3.30 -3.53 -7.90
C VAL A 469 -2.96 -4.99 -8.18
N SER A 470 -2.39 -5.67 -7.18
CA SER A 470 -2.14 -7.10 -7.27
C SER A 470 -3.38 -7.88 -6.82
N PHE A 471 -3.88 -8.77 -7.67
CA PHE A 471 -4.98 -9.69 -7.37
C PHE A 471 -4.66 -11.09 -7.92
N TYR A 472 -4.74 -12.14 -7.08
CA TYR A 472 -4.20 -13.49 -7.39
C TYR A 472 -2.74 -13.52 -7.88
N GLY A 473 -1.93 -12.53 -7.50
CA GLY A 473 -0.55 -12.38 -8.00
C GLY A 473 -0.45 -11.79 -9.41
N ILE A 474 -1.57 -11.31 -9.97
CA ILE A 474 -1.67 -10.69 -11.29
C ILE A 474 -1.89 -9.18 -11.11
N ARG A 475 -1.24 -8.36 -11.96
CA ARG A 475 -1.34 -6.90 -11.93
C ARG A 475 -2.56 -6.45 -12.75
N ILE A 476 -3.53 -5.86 -12.07
CA ILE A 476 -4.79 -5.39 -12.65
C ILE A 476 -4.83 -3.86 -12.60
N ALA A 477 -4.99 -3.23 -13.75
CA ALA A 477 -5.22 -1.80 -13.89
C ALA A 477 -6.73 -1.49 -13.81
N ARG A 478 -7.09 -0.47 -13.02
CA ARG A 478 -8.48 0.01 -12.87
C ARG A 478 -8.54 1.50 -12.54
N PRO A 479 -9.69 2.18 -12.67
CA PRO A 479 -9.84 3.56 -12.19
C PRO A 479 -9.63 3.65 -10.67
N GLY A 480 -8.81 4.60 -10.21
CA GLY A 480 -8.36 4.71 -8.82
C GLY A 480 -9.46 5.10 -7.83
N ASN A 481 -10.25 6.12 -8.20
CA ASN A 481 -11.19 6.81 -7.31
C ASN A 481 -12.65 6.32 -7.36
N VAL A 482 -12.99 5.33 -8.19
CA VAL A 482 -14.40 5.02 -8.51
C VAL A 482 -14.85 3.66 -7.96
N ARG A 483 -14.01 2.62 -8.01
CA ARG A 483 -14.43 1.25 -7.68
C ARG A 483 -13.35 0.46 -6.96
N SER A 484 -13.71 -0.40 -6.03
CA SER A 484 -12.80 -1.40 -5.48
C SER A 484 -12.41 -2.43 -6.56
N VAL A 485 -11.33 -3.19 -6.36
CA VAL A 485 -10.99 -4.27 -7.30
C VAL A 485 -12.12 -5.30 -7.38
N HIS A 486 -12.81 -5.57 -6.28
CA HIS A 486 -13.95 -6.49 -6.23
C HIS A 486 -15.12 -5.98 -7.09
N GLU A 487 -15.47 -4.70 -6.98
CA GLU A 487 -16.55 -4.10 -7.77
C GLU A 487 -16.24 -4.12 -9.28
N SER A 488 -14.99 -3.89 -9.68
CA SER A 488 -14.57 -4.04 -11.08
C SER A 488 -14.70 -5.49 -11.57
N LEU A 489 -14.39 -6.47 -10.71
CA LEU A 489 -14.52 -7.88 -11.06
C LEU A 489 -15.96 -8.37 -11.11
N GLU A 490 -16.84 -7.86 -10.25
CA GLU A 490 -18.28 -8.15 -10.30
C GLU A 490 -18.91 -7.64 -11.60
N GLU A 491 -18.52 -6.45 -12.06
CA GLU A 491 -18.93 -5.92 -13.36
C GLU A 491 -18.40 -6.76 -14.53
N LEU A 492 -17.11 -7.12 -14.50
CA LEU A 492 -16.52 -8.03 -15.50
C LEU A 492 -17.29 -9.35 -15.55
N ILE A 493 -17.62 -9.92 -14.40
CA ILE A 493 -18.32 -11.21 -14.31
C ILE A 493 -19.75 -11.10 -14.83
N SER A 494 -20.42 -9.99 -14.54
CA SER A 494 -21.76 -9.71 -15.10
C SER A 494 -21.71 -9.70 -16.62
N LYS A 495 -20.70 -9.05 -17.22
CA LYS A 495 -20.48 -9.03 -18.68
C LYS A 495 -20.13 -10.41 -19.24
N ILE A 496 -19.36 -11.22 -18.51
CA ILE A 496 -19.04 -12.60 -18.91
C ILE A 496 -20.31 -13.45 -18.93
N ILE A 497 -21.15 -13.37 -17.89
CA ILE A 497 -22.40 -14.13 -17.80
C ILE A 497 -23.37 -13.70 -18.90
N GLU A 498 -23.53 -12.39 -19.11
CA GLU A 498 -24.36 -11.83 -20.19
C GLU A 498 -23.88 -12.33 -21.56
N PHE A 499 -22.58 -12.28 -21.83
CA PHE A 499 -22.01 -12.82 -23.06
C PHE A 499 -22.32 -14.31 -23.24
N ILE A 500 -22.09 -15.13 -22.20
CA ILE A 500 -22.29 -16.58 -22.27
C ILE A 500 -23.77 -16.90 -22.52
N ARG A 501 -24.68 -16.28 -21.77
CA ARG A 501 -26.11 -16.56 -21.86
C ARG A 501 -26.72 -16.00 -23.14
N ASP A 502 -26.45 -14.74 -23.45
CA ASP A 502 -27.23 -13.96 -24.40
C ASP A 502 -26.59 -13.94 -25.81
N GLU A 503 -25.26 -14.10 -25.94
CA GLU A 503 -24.58 -14.12 -27.25
C GLU A 503 -24.25 -15.52 -27.77
N VAL A 504 -23.89 -16.48 -26.90
CA VAL A 504 -23.44 -17.83 -27.31
C VAL A 504 -24.35 -18.97 -26.85
N GLY A 505 -25.53 -18.65 -26.31
CA GLY A 505 -26.56 -19.64 -26.00
C GLY A 505 -26.24 -20.54 -24.80
N GLY A 506 -25.50 -20.01 -23.84
CA GLY A 506 -25.25 -20.63 -22.53
C GLY A 506 -24.02 -21.53 -22.45
N VAL A 507 -23.28 -21.74 -23.54
CA VAL A 507 -22.04 -22.54 -23.56
C VAL A 507 -20.93 -21.83 -24.32
N VAL A 508 -19.74 -21.74 -23.72
CA VAL A 508 -18.55 -21.16 -24.37
C VAL A 508 -17.30 -22.00 -24.09
N SER A 509 -16.43 -22.16 -25.08
CA SER A 509 -15.11 -22.75 -24.83
C SER A 509 -14.20 -21.76 -24.08
N VAL A 510 -13.21 -22.27 -23.34
CA VAL A 510 -12.22 -21.39 -22.66
C VAL A 510 -11.47 -20.50 -23.66
N ASP A 511 -11.19 -21.01 -24.87
CA ASP A 511 -10.49 -20.27 -25.91
C ASP A 511 -11.35 -19.17 -26.52
N ASP A 512 -12.62 -19.46 -26.84
CA ASP A 512 -13.54 -18.44 -27.38
C ASP A 512 -13.82 -17.33 -26.36
N LEU A 513 -13.93 -17.70 -25.07
CA LEU A 513 -14.06 -16.73 -24.00
C LEU A 513 -12.82 -15.83 -23.93
N ARG A 514 -11.61 -16.38 -24.04
CA ARG A 514 -10.38 -15.59 -24.08
C ARG A 514 -10.32 -14.66 -25.29
N VAL A 515 -10.80 -15.10 -26.46
CA VAL A 515 -10.85 -14.27 -27.68
C VAL A 515 -11.80 -13.08 -27.51
N LYS A 516 -12.93 -13.26 -26.81
CA LYS A 516 -13.86 -12.17 -26.48
C LYS A 516 -13.29 -11.23 -25.41
N PHE A 517 -12.66 -11.79 -24.37
CA PHE A 517 -12.14 -11.06 -23.20
C PHE A 517 -10.61 -10.98 -23.23
N ARG A 518 -10.07 -10.38 -24.30
CA ARG A 518 -8.63 -10.30 -24.61
C ARG A 518 -7.80 -9.57 -23.57
N ALA A 519 -8.46 -8.77 -22.74
CA ALA A 519 -7.86 -8.01 -21.66
C ALA A 519 -7.36 -8.88 -20.50
N PHE A 520 -7.63 -10.19 -20.53
CA PHE A 520 -7.40 -11.11 -19.43
C PHE A 520 -6.84 -12.45 -19.89
N SER A 521 -5.92 -13.00 -19.09
CA SER A 521 -5.40 -14.35 -19.31
C SER A 521 -6.47 -15.41 -19.00
N ALA A 522 -6.35 -16.58 -19.63
CA ALA A 522 -7.24 -17.72 -19.36
C ALA A 522 -7.17 -18.19 -17.89
N ASP A 523 -5.98 -18.11 -17.27
CA ASP A 523 -5.79 -18.42 -15.86
C ASP A 523 -6.53 -17.44 -14.96
N PHE A 524 -6.44 -16.13 -15.24
CA PHE A 524 -7.18 -15.12 -14.50
C PHE A 524 -8.69 -15.31 -14.64
N LEU A 525 -9.20 -15.44 -15.88
CA LEU A 525 -10.63 -15.69 -16.13
C LEU A 525 -11.11 -16.93 -15.37
N SER A 526 -10.34 -18.02 -15.37
CA SER A 526 -10.70 -19.23 -14.63
C SER A 526 -10.77 -19.02 -13.11
N LYS A 527 -9.90 -18.18 -12.53
CA LYS A 527 -9.93 -17.86 -11.10
C LYS A 527 -11.10 -16.95 -10.74
N VAL A 528 -11.34 -15.90 -11.53
CA VAL A 528 -12.44 -14.97 -11.27
C VAL A 528 -13.80 -15.64 -11.47
N ILE A 529 -13.98 -16.43 -12.54
CA ILE A 529 -15.22 -17.19 -12.76
C ILE A 529 -15.49 -18.14 -11.59
N LYS A 530 -14.48 -18.87 -11.13
CA LYS A 530 -14.62 -19.78 -9.99
C LYS A 530 -15.10 -19.08 -8.71
N ASP A 531 -14.57 -17.89 -8.44
CA ASP A 531 -14.80 -17.20 -7.17
C ASP A 531 -16.03 -16.27 -7.19
N TYR A 532 -16.43 -15.75 -8.35
CA TYR A 532 -17.49 -14.74 -8.49
C TYR A 532 -18.66 -15.17 -9.38
N ALA A 533 -18.43 -15.99 -10.41
CA ALA A 533 -19.48 -16.40 -11.32
C ALA A 533 -20.15 -17.67 -10.80
N GLU A 534 -21.03 -17.48 -9.82
CA GLU A 534 -21.82 -18.58 -9.30
C GLU A 534 -22.58 -19.26 -10.45
N GLU A 535 -23.30 -18.54 -11.30
CA GLU A 535 -24.16 -19.14 -12.33
C GLU A 535 -23.45 -20.01 -13.40
N LEU A 536 -22.12 -20.01 -13.43
CA LEU A 536 -21.31 -20.75 -14.40
C LEU A 536 -20.69 -22.02 -13.80
N VAL A 537 -20.67 -23.07 -14.63
CA VAL A 537 -20.04 -24.35 -14.35
C VAL A 537 -18.97 -24.60 -15.39
N LYS A 538 -17.78 -25.05 -14.95
CA LYS A 538 -16.72 -25.49 -15.84
C LYS A 538 -16.93 -26.97 -16.16
N THR A 539 -17.16 -27.29 -17.42
CA THR A 539 -17.33 -28.66 -17.92
C THR A 539 -16.28 -28.98 -18.99
N GLU A 540 -16.22 -30.25 -19.41
CA GLU A 540 -15.36 -30.69 -20.51
C GLU A 540 -16.25 -31.34 -21.56
N ILE A 541 -16.29 -30.78 -22.77
CA ILE A 541 -17.07 -31.31 -23.89
C ILE A 541 -16.09 -31.73 -24.97
N ASN A 542 -16.05 -33.02 -25.33
CA ASN A 542 -15.16 -33.56 -26.36
C ASN A 542 -13.66 -33.23 -26.13
N GLY A 543 -13.20 -33.20 -24.88
CA GLY A 543 -11.81 -32.83 -24.56
C GLY A 543 -11.54 -31.33 -24.47
N ILE A 544 -12.57 -30.49 -24.63
CA ILE A 544 -12.46 -29.03 -24.61
C ILE A 544 -13.10 -28.51 -23.32
N GLY A 545 -12.34 -27.75 -22.55
CA GLY A 545 -12.87 -27.06 -21.38
C GLY A 545 -13.85 -25.96 -21.79
N CYS A 546 -15.05 -26.00 -21.22
CA CYS A 546 -16.12 -25.04 -21.50
C CYS A 546 -16.67 -24.45 -20.19
N TYR A 547 -17.24 -23.25 -20.28
CA TYR A 547 -18.12 -22.70 -19.24
C TYR A 547 -19.56 -22.78 -19.73
N GLN A 548 -20.44 -23.24 -18.85
CA GLN A 548 -21.86 -23.41 -19.11
C GLN A 548 -22.69 -22.74 -18.03
N THR A 549 -23.81 -22.14 -18.39
CA THR A 549 -24.84 -21.77 -17.42
C THR A 549 -25.53 -23.03 -16.88
N LEU A 550 -26.10 -22.96 -15.66
CA LEU A 550 -26.74 -24.12 -15.03
C LEU A 550 -27.88 -24.73 -15.87
N ASP A 551 -28.63 -23.89 -16.59
CA ASP A 551 -29.71 -24.28 -17.51
C ASP A 551 -29.20 -24.90 -18.83
N SER A 552 -27.91 -24.74 -19.14
CA SER A 552 -27.28 -25.26 -20.37
C SER A 552 -26.49 -26.55 -20.16
N LEU A 553 -26.58 -27.17 -18.98
CA LEU A 553 -25.91 -28.44 -18.65
C LEU A 553 -26.45 -29.66 -19.40
N GLY A 554 -27.48 -29.49 -20.24
CA GLY A 554 -28.08 -30.58 -21.02
C GLY A 554 -28.92 -31.53 -20.17
N LEU A 555 -29.44 -31.06 -19.04
CA LEU A 555 -30.46 -31.77 -18.27
C LEU A 555 -31.78 -31.78 -19.06
N SER A 556 -32.58 -32.84 -18.91
CA SER A 556 -33.89 -32.91 -19.55
C SER A 556 -34.85 -31.89 -18.93
N ASP A 557 -35.86 -31.47 -19.70
CA ASP A 557 -36.94 -30.61 -19.21
C ASP A 557 -37.70 -31.22 -18.01
N GLU A 558 -37.66 -32.55 -17.88
CA GLU A 558 -38.28 -33.32 -16.79
C GLU A 558 -37.40 -33.42 -15.53
N PHE A 559 -36.18 -32.88 -15.53
CA PHE A 559 -35.25 -33.04 -14.41
C PHE A 559 -35.79 -32.45 -13.10
N GLU A 560 -36.55 -31.36 -13.17
CA GLU A 560 -37.24 -30.78 -12.02
C GLU A 560 -38.19 -31.80 -11.36
N ASP A 561 -39.00 -32.48 -12.17
CA ASP A 561 -39.96 -33.49 -11.71
C ASP A 561 -39.22 -34.71 -11.13
N VAL A 562 -38.17 -35.17 -11.80
CA VAL A 562 -37.32 -36.28 -11.33
C VAL A 562 -36.66 -35.95 -10.00
N LEU A 563 -36.18 -34.73 -9.80
CA LEU A 563 -35.58 -34.28 -8.55
C LEU A 563 -36.62 -34.23 -7.42
N ALA A 564 -37.82 -33.72 -7.69
CA ALA A 564 -38.90 -33.67 -6.71
C ALA A 564 -39.36 -35.08 -6.30
N GLU A 565 -39.55 -35.99 -7.26
CA GLU A 565 -39.90 -37.39 -7.00
C GLU A 565 -38.80 -38.10 -6.20
N THR A 566 -37.53 -37.86 -6.56
CA THR A 566 -36.38 -38.41 -5.84
C THR A 566 -36.37 -37.99 -4.37
N LEU A 567 -36.61 -36.72 -4.08
CA LEU A 567 -36.65 -36.19 -2.71
C LEU A 567 -37.84 -36.74 -1.92
N ASN A 568 -39.01 -36.88 -2.56
CA ASN A 568 -40.18 -37.53 -1.95
C ASN A 568 -39.89 -38.99 -1.59
N HIS A 569 -39.24 -39.72 -2.49
CA HIS A 569 -38.88 -41.12 -2.23
C HIS A 569 -37.87 -41.28 -1.09
N LEU A 570 -36.88 -40.39 -1.00
CA LEU A 570 -35.97 -40.35 0.15
C LEU A 570 -36.72 -40.10 1.46
N ALA A 571 -37.71 -39.21 1.45
CA ALA A 571 -38.55 -38.94 2.63
C ALA A 571 -39.42 -40.13 3.02
N GLU A 572 -40.03 -40.85 2.05
CA GLU A 572 -40.81 -42.08 2.30
C GLU A 572 -39.96 -43.19 2.94
N LEU A 573 -38.67 -43.23 2.62
CA LEU A 573 -37.71 -44.19 3.14
C LEU A 573 -37.03 -43.74 4.46
N ASP A 574 -37.41 -42.58 5.01
CA ASP A 574 -36.79 -41.97 6.19
C ASP A 574 -35.26 -41.76 6.02
N VAL A 575 -34.83 -41.49 4.78
CA VAL A 575 -33.44 -41.20 4.42
C VAL A 575 -33.21 -39.70 4.39
N THR A 576 -32.22 -39.21 5.13
CA THR A 576 -31.86 -37.80 5.12
C THR A 576 -31.31 -37.39 3.75
N PRO A 577 -31.80 -36.29 3.12
CA PRO A 577 -31.37 -35.84 1.80
C PRO A 577 -30.00 -35.15 1.87
N SER A 578 -28.95 -35.93 2.11
CA SER A 578 -27.55 -35.49 2.03
C SER A 578 -27.06 -35.43 0.59
N ASP A 579 -25.88 -34.82 0.36
CA ASP A 579 -25.24 -34.80 -0.97
C ASP A 579 -25.13 -36.20 -1.59
N GLU A 580 -24.69 -37.18 -0.79
CA GLU A 580 -24.51 -38.56 -1.23
C GLU A 580 -25.85 -39.26 -1.48
N ALA A 581 -26.86 -39.02 -0.62
CA ALA A 581 -28.18 -39.62 -0.77
C ALA A 581 -28.87 -39.14 -2.04
N ILE A 582 -28.89 -37.81 -2.26
CA ILE A 582 -29.48 -37.22 -3.46
C ILE A 582 -28.71 -37.68 -4.70
N HIS A 583 -27.38 -37.69 -4.67
CA HIS A 583 -26.58 -38.13 -5.81
C HIS A 583 -26.87 -39.59 -6.17
N THR A 584 -26.92 -40.47 -5.16
CA THR A 584 -27.19 -41.90 -5.35
C THR A 584 -28.58 -42.11 -5.93
N ALA A 585 -29.59 -41.45 -5.36
CA ALA A 585 -30.96 -41.60 -5.79
C ALA A 585 -31.20 -41.04 -7.20
N LEU A 586 -30.66 -39.85 -7.52
CA LEU A 586 -30.69 -39.31 -8.88
C LEU A 586 -29.96 -40.21 -9.89
N SER A 587 -28.82 -40.78 -9.50
CA SER A 587 -28.07 -41.69 -10.37
C SER A 587 -28.88 -42.95 -10.70
N LEU A 588 -29.63 -43.46 -9.73
CA LEU A 588 -30.54 -44.59 -9.94
C LEU A 588 -31.75 -44.20 -10.81
N ALA A 589 -32.37 -43.04 -10.54
CA ALA A 589 -33.52 -42.56 -11.29
C ALA A 589 -33.19 -42.29 -12.77
N MET A 590 -32.01 -41.73 -13.04
CA MET A 590 -31.59 -41.36 -14.39
C MET A 590 -30.78 -42.44 -15.11
N GLY A 591 -30.41 -43.53 -14.43
CA GLY A 591 -29.64 -44.63 -15.01
C GLY A 591 -28.19 -44.28 -15.39
N VAL A 592 -27.64 -43.20 -14.83
CA VAL A 592 -26.28 -42.70 -15.09
C VAL A 592 -25.60 -42.34 -13.77
N ASN A 593 -24.26 -42.29 -13.73
CA ASN A 593 -23.59 -41.66 -12.59
C ASN A 593 -23.76 -40.14 -12.72
N PHE A 594 -24.73 -39.57 -12.01
CA PHE A 594 -25.17 -38.18 -12.22
C PHE A 594 -24.02 -37.16 -12.13
N LYS A 595 -23.17 -37.25 -11.10
CA LYS A 595 -22.04 -36.32 -10.94
C LYS A 595 -20.99 -36.50 -12.03
N ALA A 596 -20.70 -37.74 -12.44
CA ALA A 596 -19.72 -38.00 -13.48
C ALA A 596 -20.23 -37.60 -14.88
N GLU A 597 -21.49 -37.89 -15.19
CA GLU A 597 -22.13 -37.60 -16.48
C GLU A 597 -22.14 -36.09 -16.77
N TYR A 598 -22.52 -35.28 -15.78
CA TYR A 598 -22.62 -33.82 -15.92
C TYR A 598 -21.36 -33.08 -15.43
N ASN A 599 -20.25 -33.79 -15.18
CA ASN A 599 -18.97 -33.25 -14.71
C ASN A 599 -19.07 -32.36 -13.45
N LEU A 600 -19.93 -32.74 -12.50
CA LEU A 600 -20.20 -32.02 -11.24
C LEU A 600 -19.27 -32.52 -10.12
N LEU A 601 -17.96 -32.36 -10.31
CA LEU A 601 -16.95 -32.85 -9.37
C LEU A 601 -16.86 -32.03 -8.08
N ASP A 602 -17.29 -30.77 -8.13
CA ASP A 602 -17.30 -29.87 -6.98
C ASP A 602 -18.64 -29.90 -6.24
N GLU A 603 -18.60 -30.06 -4.91
CA GLU A 603 -19.79 -30.11 -4.07
C GLU A 603 -20.58 -28.79 -4.11
N LYS A 604 -19.90 -27.64 -4.18
CA LYS A 604 -20.57 -26.33 -4.21
C LYS A 604 -21.41 -26.20 -5.48
N THR A 605 -20.86 -26.57 -6.63
CA THR A 605 -21.56 -26.59 -7.92
C THR A 605 -22.73 -27.58 -7.91
N TYR A 606 -22.51 -28.80 -7.43
CA TYR A 606 -23.58 -29.80 -7.31
C TYR A 606 -24.76 -29.29 -6.47
N ARG A 607 -24.48 -28.77 -5.27
CA ARG A 607 -25.53 -28.21 -4.39
C ARG A 607 -26.28 -27.06 -5.04
N ARG A 608 -25.57 -26.18 -5.76
CA ARG A 608 -26.18 -25.04 -6.45
C ARG A 608 -27.06 -25.47 -7.62
N LEU A 609 -26.68 -26.51 -8.36
CA LEU A 609 -27.53 -27.12 -9.37
C LEU A 609 -28.84 -27.66 -8.78
N ILE A 610 -28.75 -28.44 -7.69
CA ILE A 610 -29.93 -28.99 -7.00
C ILE A 610 -30.85 -27.86 -6.52
N ALA A 611 -30.30 -26.82 -5.91
CA ALA A 611 -31.08 -25.67 -5.46
C ALA A 611 -31.68 -24.86 -6.63
N PHE A 612 -30.99 -24.81 -7.78
CA PHE A 612 -31.46 -24.10 -8.96
C PHE A 612 -32.67 -24.81 -9.59
N TYR A 613 -32.64 -26.14 -9.70
CA TYR A 613 -33.71 -26.91 -10.34
C TYR A 613 -34.88 -27.29 -9.41
N TYR A 614 -34.69 -27.33 -8.09
CA TYR A 614 -35.79 -27.64 -7.17
C TYR A 614 -36.76 -26.45 -7.03
N LYS A 615 -37.99 -26.59 -7.56
CA LYS A 615 -39.08 -25.59 -7.42
C LYS A 615 -40.33 -26.13 -6.71
N ALA A 616 -40.28 -27.38 -6.22
CA ALA A 616 -41.42 -28.02 -5.56
C ALA A 616 -41.59 -27.57 -4.10
N GLU A 617 -42.78 -27.82 -3.55
CA GLU A 617 -43.11 -27.59 -2.14
C GLU A 617 -42.87 -28.87 -1.30
N PRO A 618 -42.37 -28.75 -0.06
CA PRO A 618 -41.96 -27.52 0.62
C PRO A 618 -40.61 -26.97 0.11
N PRO A 619 -40.33 -25.65 0.24
CA PRO A 619 -39.05 -25.07 -0.14
C PRO A 619 -37.91 -25.70 0.66
N ARG A 620 -36.76 -25.91 0.02
CA ARG A 620 -35.58 -26.54 0.62
C ARG A 620 -34.33 -25.69 0.42
N GLU A 621 -33.43 -25.75 1.40
CA GLU A 621 -32.13 -25.10 1.34
C GLU A 621 -31.02 -26.00 1.90
N TRP A 622 -29.79 -25.77 1.47
CA TRP A 622 -28.63 -26.52 1.97
C TRP A 622 -28.19 -26.03 3.36
N LYS A 623 -28.21 -26.93 4.34
CA LYS A 623 -27.67 -26.72 5.70
C LYS A 623 -26.73 -27.84 6.06
N GLY A 624 -25.43 -27.54 6.17
CA GLY A 624 -24.42 -28.51 6.60
C GLY A 624 -24.35 -29.79 5.73
N GLY A 625 -24.55 -29.66 4.41
CA GLY A 625 -24.57 -30.80 3.48
C GLY A 625 -25.89 -31.56 3.40
N ILE A 626 -26.96 -31.03 4.01
CA ILE A 626 -28.31 -31.59 3.97
C ILE A 626 -29.24 -30.61 3.24
N PHE A 627 -30.04 -31.10 2.30
CA PHE A 627 -31.04 -30.32 1.60
C PHE A 627 -32.37 -30.32 2.36
N ALA A 628 -32.41 -29.50 3.41
CA ALA A 628 -33.46 -29.50 4.42
C ALA A 628 -34.61 -28.57 4.05
N GLU A 629 -35.81 -28.92 4.50
CA GLU A 629 -37.00 -28.07 4.36
C GLU A 629 -36.83 -26.76 5.14
N VAL A 630 -37.22 -25.66 4.52
CA VAL A 630 -37.22 -24.34 5.14
C VAL A 630 -38.57 -24.19 5.83
N SER A 631 -38.56 -24.18 7.17
CA SER A 631 -39.75 -23.82 7.94
C SER A 631 -40.01 -22.32 7.75
N ASN A 632 -41.14 -21.97 7.14
CA ASN A 632 -41.63 -20.59 7.10
C ASN A 632 -41.95 -20.05 8.50
#